data_AF-A0A940KQ08-F1
#
_entry.id   AF-A0A940KQ08-F1
#
_cell.length_a   1.000
_cell.length_b   1.000
_cell.length_c   1.000
_cell.angle_alpha   90.00
_cell.angle_beta   90.00
_cell.angle_gamma   90.00
#
_symmetry.space_group_name_H-M   'P 1'
#
loop_
_entity.id
_entity.type
_entity.pdbx_description
1 polymer ?
#
loop_
_entity_poly.entity_id
_entity_poly.type
_entity_poly.pdbx_seq_one_letter_code
_entity_poly.pdbx_strand_id
1 'polypeptide(L)'
;MRIKRTIGLTFVTALMMLSTSLVKAETGYELWMRYVPVQNQTLLSSYRQQVNGILVNVNSPTLRVAKNELINGLNGLLGKKIDTTGKIDVNGIVIAEKYSSSGITGKAELKLLMDQAGEEGFVIATRTVNSKKYIIITGNTDVAVLYGTFHFLRLIQTQQNTSSLQIVSVPKMKLRMLNHWDNLNRTVERGYSGSSIWNWHTLPGYIDPRYIDYARANASIGINGTVLTNVNANATFLTPDYLIKVKALA
;
A
#
# COMPACT_ATOMS: atom_id res chain seq x y z
N MET A 1 -57.03 -4.37 -23.71
CA MET A 1 -56.38 -3.59 -22.63
C MET A 1 -55.39 -4.39 -21.75
N ARG A 2 -55.50 -5.72 -21.61
CA ARG A 2 -54.57 -6.55 -20.78
C ARG A 2 -53.12 -6.68 -21.30
N ILE A 3 -52.91 -6.71 -22.62
CA ILE A 3 -51.58 -6.96 -23.24
C ILE A 3 -50.57 -5.82 -22.97
N LYS A 4 -51.02 -4.56 -22.92
CA LYS A 4 -50.15 -3.40 -22.64
C LYS A 4 -49.61 -3.38 -21.20
N ARG A 5 -50.34 -3.96 -20.23
CA ARG A 5 -49.91 -4.05 -18.83
C ARG A 5 -48.81 -5.10 -18.64
N THR A 6 -48.89 -6.22 -19.35
CA THR A 6 -47.90 -7.30 -19.22
C THR A 6 -46.54 -6.88 -19.77
N ILE A 7 -46.51 -6.22 -20.94
CA ILE A 7 -45.27 -5.73 -21.58
C ILE A 7 -44.57 -4.66 -20.69
N GLY A 8 -45.33 -3.75 -20.08
CA GLY A 8 -44.78 -2.76 -19.15
C GLY A 8 -44.15 -3.41 -17.92
N LEU A 9 -44.76 -4.48 -17.39
CA LEU A 9 -44.23 -5.20 -16.24
C LEU A 9 -42.95 -5.98 -16.57
N THR A 10 -42.87 -6.59 -17.76
CA THR A 10 -41.66 -7.29 -18.23
C THR A 10 -40.50 -6.31 -18.50
N PHE A 11 -40.82 -5.12 -19.03
CA PHE A 11 -39.80 -4.09 -19.30
C PHE A 11 -39.24 -3.49 -18.00
N VAL A 12 -40.10 -3.24 -17.00
CA VAL A 12 -39.66 -2.75 -15.68
C VAL A 12 -38.82 -3.80 -14.93
N THR A 13 -39.19 -5.10 -15.00
CA THR A 13 -38.38 -6.17 -14.39
C THR A 13 -37.05 -6.36 -15.11
N ALA A 14 -37.00 -6.28 -16.44
CA ALA A 14 -35.73 -6.30 -17.19
C ALA A 14 -34.84 -5.11 -16.83
N LEU A 15 -35.42 -3.90 -16.68
CA LEU A 15 -34.68 -2.69 -16.28
C LEU A 15 -34.15 -2.78 -14.82
N MET A 16 -34.91 -3.39 -13.91
CA MET A 16 -34.46 -3.70 -12.54
C MET A 16 -33.37 -4.77 -12.50
N MET A 17 -33.41 -5.78 -13.37
CA MET A 17 -32.33 -6.79 -13.44
C MET A 17 -31.04 -6.18 -14.02
N LEU A 18 -31.12 -5.29 -15.03
CA LEU A 18 -29.95 -4.59 -15.56
C LEU A 18 -29.31 -3.59 -14.57
N SER A 19 -30.08 -3.01 -13.63
CA SER A 19 -29.51 -2.10 -12.64
C SER A 19 -28.77 -2.81 -11.50
N THR A 20 -29.07 -4.09 -11.22
CA THR A 20 -28.37 -4.88 -10.19
C THR A 20 -26.95 -5.32 -10.61
N SER A 21 -26.65 -5.41 -11.91
CA SER A 21 -25.33 -5.81 -12.41
C SER A 21 -24.21 -4.76 -12.24
N LEU A 22 -24.52 -3.58 -11.72
CA LEU A 22 -23.55 -2.49 -11.50
C LEU A 22 -22.97 -2.43 -10.07
N VAL A 23 -23.45 -3.27 -9.16
CA VAL A 23 -22.95 -3.30 -7.78
C VAL A 23 -21.77 -4.28 -7.69
N LYS A 24 -20.54 -3.75 -7.65
CA LYS A 24 -19.39 -4.54 -7.19
C LYS A 24 -19.49 -4.67 -5.68
N ALA A 25 -19.81 -5.86 -5.19
CA ALA A 25 -19.81 -6.16 -3.76
C ALA A 25 -18.37 -6.15 -3.23
N GLU A 26 -18.18 -5.51 -2.09
CA GLU A 26 -16.91 -5.53 -1.36
C GLU A 26 -16.75 -6.87 -0.64
N THR A 27 -15.64 -7.56 -0.86
CA THR A 27 -15.35 -8.87 -0.22
C THR A 27 -14.53 -8.74 1.06
N GLY A 28 -13.97 -7.56 1.32
CA GLY A 28 -13.07 -7.29 2.45
C GLY A 28 -11.63 -7.73 2.23
N TYR A 29 -11.27 -8.32 1.08
CA TYR A 29 -9.93 -8.82 0.79
C TYR A 29 -8.85 -7.73 0.89
N GLU A 30 -9.15 -6.51 0.44
CA GLU A 30 -8.21 -5.37 0.41
C GLU A 30 -8.04 -4.70 1.78
N LEU A 31 -8.79 -5.12 2.80
CA LEU A 31 -8.81 -4.54 4.15
C LEU A 31 -9.02 -3.02 4.07
N TRP A 32 -8.10 -2.23 4.62
CA TRP A 32 -8.12 -0.76 4.60
C TRP A 32 -7.43 -0.15 3.37
N MET A 33 -6.75 -0.93 2.54
CA MET A 33 -6.03 -0.45 1.35
C MET A 33 -6.95 -0.36 0.12
N ARG A 34 -8.17 0.14 0.34
CA ARG A 34 -9.19 0.34 -0.70
C ARG A 34 -8.84 1.59 -1.52
N TYR A 35 -8.13 1.40 -2.62
CA TYR A 35 -7.78 2.46 -3.57
C TYR A 35 -8.94 2.76 -4.52
N VAL A 36 -10.07 3.20 -3.96
CA VAL A 36 -11.23 3.67 -4.71
C VAL A 36 -11.17 5.20 -4.86
N PRO A 37 -11.75 5.78 -5.93
CA PRO A 37 -11.70 7.23 -6.13
C PRO A 37 -12.21 8.02 -4.92
N VAL A 38 -11.50 9.08 -4.56
CA VAL A 38 -11.90 9.98 -3.45
C VAL A 38 -13.29 10.54 -3.72
N GLN A 39 -14.19 10.39 -2.75
CA GLN A 39 -15.60 10.74 -2.91
C GLN A 39 -15.84 12.26 -2.91
N ASN A 40 -15.08 13.01 -2.10
CA ASN A 40 -15.15 14.47 -2.07
C ASN A 40 -14.55 15.05 -3.36
N GLN A 41 -15.41 15.60 -4.23
CA GLN A 41 -15.03 16.09 -5.55
C GLN A 41 -14.08 17.29 -5.53
N THR A 42 -14.20 18.16 -4.53
CA THR A 42 -13.30 19.31 -4.36
C THR A 42 -11.89 18.83 -4.01
N LEU A 43 -11.78 17.89 -3.06
CA LEU A 43 -10.49 17.30 -2.70
C LEU A 43 -9.92 16.46 -3.83
N LEU A 44 -10.73 15.65 -4.51
CA LEU A 44 -10.30 14.87 -5.67
C LEU A 44 -9.72 15.77 -6.77
N SER A 45 -10.39 16.88 -7.08
CA SER A 45 -9.91 17.85 -8.07
C SER A 45 -8.58 18.48 -7.64
N SER A 46 -8.46 18.82 -6.34
CA SER A 46 -7.21 19.32 -5.77
C SER A 46 -6.07 18.31 -5.86
N TYR A 47 -6.30 17.04 -5.50
CA TYR A 47 -5.29 15.98 -5.63
C TYR A 47 -4.85 15.76 -7.08
N ARG A 48 -5.79 15.76 -8.02
CA ARG A 48 -5.51 15.62 -9.46
C ARG A 48 -4.68 16.78 -10.02
N GLN A 49 -4.80 17.98 -9.48
CA GLN A 49 -3.96 19.12 -9.85
C GLN A 49 -2.55 19.01 -9.25
N GLN A 50 -2.46 18.44 -8.04
CA GLN A 50 -1.21 18.30 -7.28
C GLN A 50 -0.35 17.11 -7.71
N VAL A 51 -0.94 16.07 -8.32
CA VAL A 51 -0.27 14.82 -8.67
C VAL A 51 -0.42 14.56 -10.17
N ASN A 52 0.64 14.83 -10.92
CA ASN A 52 0.70 14.68 -12.38
C ASN A 52 1.74 13.63 -12.84
N GLY A 53 2.58 13.14 -11.94
CA GLY A 53 3.57 12.11 -12.25
C GLY A 53 4.16 11.47 -11.01
N ILE A 54 4.76 10.30 -11.19
CA ILE A 54 5.45 9.55 -10.13
C ILE A 54 6.91 9.37 -10.53
N LEU A 55 7.84 9.71 -9.62
CA LEU A 55 9.26 9.44 -9.80
C LEU A 55 9.76 8.61 -8.61
N VAL A 56 10.28 7.42 -8.92
CA VAL A 56 10.94 6.54 -7.94
C VAL A 56 12.18 5.97 -8.61
N ASN A 57 13.35 6.25 -8.06
CA ASN A 57 14.59 5.61 -8.48
C ASN A 57 14.68 4.19 -7.92
N VAL A 58 14.22 3.22 -8.71
CA VAL A 58 14.15 1.81 -8.31
C VAL A 58 15.55 1.17 -8.34
N ASN A 59 16.28 1.30 -7.25
CA ASN A 59 17.58 0.66 -7.05
C ASN A 59 17.58 -0.50 -6.02
N SER A 60 16.40 -0.84 -5.48
CA SER A 60 16.22 -1.99 -4.59
C SER A 60 14.83 -2.63 -4.72
N PRO A 61 14.65 -3.89 -4.26
CA PRO A 61 13.34 -4.54 -4.23
C PRO A 61 12.29 -3.74 -3.45
N THR A 62 12.66 -3.17 -2.31
CA THR A 62 11.75 -2.38 -1.47
C THR A 62 11.26 -1.10 -2.17
N LEU A 63 12.14 -0.38 -2.87
CA LEU A 63 11.72 0.78 -3.65
C LEU A 63 10.85 0.40 -4.86
N ARG A 64 11.02 -0.81 -5.40
CA ARG A 64 10.11 -1.34 -6.44
C ARG A 64 8.70 -1.54 -5.89
N VAL A 65 8.59 -2.06 -4.67
CA VAL A 65 7.29 -2.20 -3.97
C VAL A 65 6.69 -0.81 -3.72
N ALA A 66 7.45 0.15 -3.21
CA ALA A 66 6.98 1.52 -3.00
C ALA A 66 6.49 2.18 -4.29
N LYS A 67 7.23 2.01 -5.41
CA LYS A 67 6.80 2.47 -6.73
C LYS A 67 5.46 1.87 -7.15
N ASN A 68 5.35 0.54 -7.08
CA ASN A 68 4.13 -0.15 -7.48
C ASN A 68 2.94 0.27 -6.61
N GLU A 69 3.15 0.47 -5.31
CA GLU A 69 2.09 0.92 -4.41
C GLU A 69 1.66 2.35 -4.69
N LEU A 70 2.59 3.27 -5.00
CA LEU A 70 2.24 4.62 -5.45
C LEU A 70 1.42 4.59 -6.74
N ILE A 71 1.81 3.76 -7.72
CA ILE A 71 1.09 3.65 -8.99
C ILE A 71 -0.33 3.12 -8.73
N ASN A 72 -0.47 2.02 -8.00
CA ASN A 72 -1.76 1.40 -7.71
C ASN A 72 -2.65 2.34 -6.89
N GLY A 73 -2.08 2.91 -5.82
CA GLY A 73 -2.76 3.82 -4.91
C GLY A 73 -3.23 5.09 -5.59
N LEU A 74 -2.33 5.79 -6.28
CA LEU A 74 -2.69 7.06 -6.93
C LEU A 74 -3.63 6.84 -8.11
N ASN A 75 -3.45 5.79 -8.91
CA ASN A 75 -4.38 5.48 -10.00
C ASN A 75 -5.82 5.25 -9.50
N GLY A 76 -5.95 4.48 -8.42
CA GLY A 76 -7.23 4.17 -7.81
C GLY A 76 -7.86 5.38 -7.12
N LEU A 77 -7.12 6.01 -6.19
CA LEU A 77 -7.61 7.12 -5.38
C LEU A 77 -7.94 8.38 -6.20
N LEU A 78 -7.18 8.64 -7.27
CA LEU A 78 -7.45 9.78 -8.15
C LEU A 78 -8.36 9.39 -9.32
N GLY A 79 -8.70 8.12 -9.50
CA GLY A 79 -9.51 7.64 -10.63
C GLY A 79 -8.96 8.09 -12.00
N LYS A 80 -7.64 8.19 -12.12
CA LYS A 80 -6.92 8.65 -13.32
C LYS A 80 -5.57 7.95 -13.35
N LYS A 81 -5.13 7.50 -14.53
CA LYS A 81 -3.78 6.97 -14.71
C LYS A 81 -2.74 8.07 -14.50
N ILE A 82 -1.80 7.84 -13.59
CA ILE A 82 -0.63 8.67 -13.32
C ILE A 82 0.60 7.94 -13.87
N ASP A 83 1.30 8.58 -14.79
CA ASP A 83 2.47 8.00 -15.43
C ASP A 83 3.73 8.19 -14.59
N THR A 84 4.68 7.27 -14.76
CA THR A 84 6.00 7.39 -14.15
C THR A 84 6.92 8.23 -15.03
N THR A 85 7.71 9.11 -14.43
CA THR A 85 8.70 9.93 -15.13
C THR A 85 10.10 9.70 -14.58
N GLY A 86 11.12 9.83 -15.43
CA GLY A 86 12.52 9.86 -15.05
C GLY A 86 13.08 11.27 -14.86
N LYS A 87 12.25 12.31 -15.02
CA LYS A 87 12.67 13.72 -14.99
C LYS A 87 11.80 14.52 -14.03
N ILE A 88 12.43 15.51 -13.39
CA ILE A 88 11.78 16.48 -12.50
C ILE A 88 11.55 17.77 -13.30
N ASP A 89 10.62 17.71 -14.25
CA ASP A 89 10.42 18.74 -15.27
C ASP A 89 9.00 19.31 -15.35
N VAL A 90 8.02 18.72 -14.64
CA VAL A 90 6.64 19.21 -14.59
C VAL A 90 6.16 19.40 -13.15
N ASN A 91 5.14 20.24 -12.96
CA ASN A 91 4.54 20.47 -11.65
C ASN A 91 3.79 19.23 -11.15
N GLY A 92 3.84 18.96 -9.85
CA GLY A 92 3.07 17.90 -9.22
C GLY A 92 3.65 16.50 -9.38
N ILE A 93 4.97 16.35 -9.45
CA ILE A 93 5.61 15.03 -9.37
C ILE A 93 5.67 14.60 -7.91
N VAL A 94 5.21 13.38 -7.62
CA VAL A 94 5.45 12.67 -6.37
C VAL A 94 6.77 11.93 -6.49
N ILE A 95 7.77 12.35 -5.72
CA ILE A 95 9.13 11.80 -5.71
C ILE A 95 9.27 10.94 -4.46
N ALA A 96 9.55 9.64 -4.62
CA ALA A 96 9.83 8.75 -3.49
C ALA A 96 11.23 8.13 -3.63
N GLU A 97 12.17 8.56 -2.79
CA GLU A 97 13.58 8.17 -2.88
C GLU A 97 14.27 8.18 -1.52
N LYS A 98 15.35 7.43 -1.36
CA LYS A 98 16.23 7.53 -0.18
C LYS A 98 16.91 8.89 -0.12
N TYR A 99 17.03 9.46 1.08
CA TYR A 99 17.66 10.76 1.33
C TYR A 99 19.08 10.87 0.76
N SER A 100 19.86 9.79 0.83
CA SER A 100 21.23 9.75 0.32
C SER A 100 21.32 9.85 -1.21
N SER A 101 20.23 9.63 -1.95
CA SER A 101 20.20 9.70 -3.41
C SER A 101 20.50 11.12 -3.93
N SER A 102 21.15 11.21 -5.10
CA SER A 102 21.51 12.48 -5.73
C SER A 102 20.32 13.26 -6.31
N GLY A 103 19.17 12.59 -6.52
CA GLY A 103 17.98 13.16 -7.16
C GLY A 103 17.04 13.96 -6.27
N ILE A 104 17.26 13.98 -4.94
CA ILE A 104 16.32 14.63 -4.03
C ILE A 104 16.41 16.15 -4.13
N THR A 105 15.32 16.71 -4.63
CA THR A 105 15.09 18.13 -4.75
C THR A 105 14.91 18.75 -3.35
N GLY A 106 15.59 19.86 -3.04
CA GLY A 106 15.49 20.50 -1.71
C GLY A 106 16.14 19.69 -0.57
N LYS A 107 17.24 18.97 -0.87
CA LYS A 107 17.95 18.09 0.06
C LYS A 107 18.48 18.81 1.31
N ALA A 108 18.93 20.05 1.17
CA ALA A 108 19.49 20.84 2.27
C ALA A 108 18.40 21.19 3.30
N GLU A 109 17.22 21.57 2.79
CA GLU A 109 16.04 21.95 3.58
C GLU A 109 15.38 20.76 4.28
N LEU A 110 15.72 19.54 3.86
CA LEU A 110 15.26 18.30 4.48
C LEU A 110 16.23 17.78 5.54
N LYS A 111 17.47 18.30 5.63
CA LYS A 111 18.52 17.76 6.50
C LYS A 111 18.07 17.64 7.96
N LEU A 112 17.54 18.72 8.53
CA LEU A 112 17.10 18.74 9.93
C LEU A 112 15.96 17.73 10.20
N LEU A 113 15.03 17.58 9.27
CA LEU A 113 13.92 16.62 9.38
C LEU A 113 14.43 15.19 9.27
N MET A 114 15.43 14.95 8.41
CA MET A 114 16.03 13.63 8.22
C MET A 114 16.90 13.19 9.40
N ASP A 115 17.53 14.13 10.11
CA ASP A 115 18.26 13.86 11.34
C ASP A 115 17.33 13.35 12.46
N GLN A 116 16.07 13.80 12.45
CA GLN A 116 15.05 13.33 13.38
C GLN A 116 14.44 11.98 12.96
N ALA A 117 14.52 11.62 11.68
CA ALA A 117 13.79 10.48 11.11
C ALA A 117 14.37 9.11 11.52
N GLY A 118 15.65 9.02 11.87
CA GLY A 118 16.28 7.73 12.20
C GLY A 118 16.25 6.72 11.05
N GLU A 119 16.36 5.42 11.32
CA GLU A 119 16.49 4.39 10.28
C GLU A 119 15.17 4.08 9.56
N GLU A 120 14.08 3.91 10.30
CA GLU A 120 12.77 3.52 9.78
C GLU A 120 11.77 4.69 9.68
N GLY A 121 12.11 5.88 10.19
CA GLY A 121 11.26 7.05 10.04
C GLY A 121 11.45 7.74 8.69
N PHE A 122 10.43 8.50 8.30
CA PHE A 122 10.34 9.14 6.99
C PHE A 122 9.89 10.59 7.10
N VAL A 123 10.12 11.32 6.01
CA VAL A 123 9.68 12.69 5.80
C VAL A 123 8.79 12.75 4.58
N ILE A 124 7.64 13.43 4.71
CA ILE A 124 6.79 13.80 3.57
C ILE A 124 6.75 15.33 3.51
N ALA A 125 7.23 15.91 2.43
CA ALA A 125 7.39 17.34 2.31
C ALA A 125 6.97 17.86 0.94
N THR A 126 6.29 18.99 0.93
CA THR A 126 6.05 19.74 -0.31
C THR A 126 7.17 20.75 -0.51
N ARG A 127 7.79 20.76 -1.69
CA ARG A 127 8.90 21.67 -2.01
C ARG A 127 8.68 22.34 -3.36
N THR A 128 9.09 23.60 -3.45
CA THR A 128 9.10 24.35 -4.70
C THR A 128 10.53 24.49 -5.19
N VAL A 129 10.84 23.98 -6.38
CA VAL A 129 12.15 24.14 -7.01
C VAL A 129 11.95 24.54 -8.47
N ASN A 130 12.66 25.58 -8.90
CA ASN A 130 12.51 26.20 -10.22
C ASN A 130 11.04 26.52 -10.53
N SER A 131 10.34 27.12 -9.56
CA SER A 131 8.90 27.48 -9.63
C SER A 131 7.93 26.32 -9.85
N LYS A 132 8.38 25.07 -9.67
CA LYS A 132 7.56 23.86 -9.77
C LYS A 132 7.45 23.21 -8.40
N LYS A 133 6.27 22.70 -8.07
CA LYS A 133 5.94 22.12 -6.77
C LYS A 133 6.00 20.60 -6.85
N TYR A 134 6.65 20.00 -5.87
CA TYR A 134 6.87 18.56 -5.77
C TYR A 134 6.42 18.06 -4.40
N ILE A 135 5.95 16.82 -4.35
CA ILE A 135 5.72 16.11 -3.10
C ILE A 135 6.84 15.10 -2.96
N ILE A 136 7.62 15.21 -1.90
CA ILE A 136 8.79 14.39 -1.64
C ILE A 136 8.47 13.44 -0.50
N ILE A 137 8.70 12.16 -0.71
CA ILE A 137 8.63 11.09 0.28
C ILE A 137 10.04 10.53 0.40
N THR A 138 10.67 10.72 1.56
CA THR A 138 12.07 10.33 1.75
C THR A 138 12.30 9.70 3.11
N GLY A 139 13.35 8.88 3.20
CA GLY A 139 13.79 8.21 4.41
C GLY A 139 15.29 7.93 4.35
N ASN A 140 15.90 7.57 5.49
CA ASN A 140 17.32 7.20 5.51
C ASN A 140 17.55 5.80 4.91
N THR A 141 16.50 4.97 4.87
CA THR A 141 16.52 3.60 4.33
C THR A 141 15.38 3.41 3.30
N ASP A 142 15.45 2.33 2.52
CA ASP A 142 14.39 2.00 1.56
C ASP A 142 13.06 1.67 2.25
N VAL A 143 13.10 1.04 3.42
CA VAL A 143 11.89 0.69 4.17
C VAL A 143 11.19 1.92 4.74
N ALA A 144 11.96 2.95 5.16
CA ALA A 144 11.39 4.23 5.53
C ALA A 144 10.61 4.88 4.37
N VAL A 145 11.15 4.84 3.15
CA VAL A 145 10.45 5.34 1.95
C VAL A 145 9.16 4.55 1.70
N LEU A 146 9.18 3.22 1.92
CA LEU A 146 7.97 2.39 1.82
C LEU A 146 6.92 2.79 2.86
N TYR A 147 7.29 2.99 4.12
CA TYR A 147 6.35 3.46 5.15
C TYR A 147 5.81 4.86 4.84
N GLY A 148 6.66 5.76 4.34
CA GLY A 148 6.25 7.09 3.89
C GLY A 148 5.28 7.05 2.70
N THR A 149 5.47 6.10 1.79
CA THR A 149 4.55 5.83 0.68
C THR A 149 3.16 5.46 1.18
N PHE A 150 3.08 4.48 2.08
CA PHE A 150 1.80 4.09 2.68
C PHE A 150 1.16 5.22 3.49
N HIS A 151 1.97 6.01 4.21
CA HIS A 151 1.44 7.17 4.93
C HIS A 151 0.87 8.22 3.96
N PHE A 152 1.56 8.53 2.86
CA PHE A 152 1.07 9.47 1.86
C PHE A 152 -0.25 9.01 1.24
N LEU A 153 -0.34 7.74 0.84
CA LEU A 153 -1.59 7.17 0.32
C LEU A 153 -2.71 7.22 1.36
N ARG A 154 -2.39 6.95 2.63
CA ARG A 154 -3.34 7.08 3.75
C ARG A 154 -3.86 8.52 3.90
N LEU A 155 -3.03 9.55 3.73
CA LEU A 155 -3.49 10.96 3.78
C LEU A 155 -4.58 11.22 2.74
N ILE A 156 -4.42 10.68 1.53
CA ILE A 156 -5.42 10.84 0.45
C ILE A 156 -6.67 10.01 0.77
N GLN A 157 -6.51 8.76 1.23
CA GLN A 157 -7.64 7.90 1.63
C GLN A 157 -8.47 8.52 2.75
N THR A 158 -7.83 9.19 3.71
CA THR A 158 -8.50 9.89 4.81
C THR A 158 -8.79 11.35 4.50
N GLN A 159 -8.70 11.75 3.23
CA GLN A 159 -9.13 13.05 2.71
C GLN A 159 -8.44 14.26 3.38
N GLN A 160 -7.16 14.12 3.72
CA GLN A 160 -6.35 15.17 4.31
C GLN A 160 -5.84 16.16 3.27
N ASN A 161 -5.61 17.42 3.67
CA ASN A 161 -5.05 18.42 2.77
C ASN A 161 -3.56 18.12 2.48
N THR A 162 -3.21 17.94 1.20
CA THR A 162 -1.84 17.65 0.74
C THR A 162 -1.14 18.85 0.10
N SER A 163 -1.74 20.04 0.13
CA SER A 163 -1.23 21.22 -0.57
C SER A 163 0.08 21.74 0.03
N SER A 164 0.36 21.49 1.31
CA SER A 164 1.57 21.96 1.98
C SER A 164 1.99 21.00 3.08
N LEU A 165 2.60 19.88 2.69
CA LEU A 165 3.04 18.84 3.60
C LEU A 165 4.41 19.19 4.21
N GLN A 166 4.53 18.94 5.52
CA GLN A 166 5.79 18.92 6.25
C GLN A 166 5.65 17.96 7.43
N ILE A 167 5.78 16.67 7.14
CA ILE A 167 5.54 15.57 8.08
C ILE A 167 6.87 14.87 8.34
N VAL A 168 7.17 14.62 9.60
CA VAL A 168 8.20 13.65 10.05
C VAL A 168 7.49 12.61 10.89
N SER A 169 7.73 11.33 10.61
CA SER A 169 7.13 10.24 11.36
C SER A 169 8.20 9.20 11.68
N VAL A 170 8.29 8.83 12.95
CA VAL A 170 9.32 7.92 13.48
C VAL A 170 8.63 6.84 14.30
N PRO A 171 8.92 5.55 14.05
CA PRO A 171 8.40 4.50 14.91
C PRO A 171 9.00 4.61 16.31
N LYS A 172 8.15 4.59 17.34
CA LYS A 172 8.61 4.63 18.74
C LYS A 172 9.14 3.28 19.25
N MET A 173 8.81 2.19 18.56
CA MET A 173 9.17 0.83 18.93
C MET A 173 10.01 0.21 17.82
N LYS A 174 11.17 -0.34 18.17
CA LYS A 174 12.07 -1.00 17.21
C LYS A 174 11.45 -2.29 16.66
N LEU A 175 10.86 -3.12 17.52
CA LEU A 175 10.21 -4.35 17.12
C LEU A 175 8.68 -4.15 17.12
N ARG A 176 8.07 -4.34 15.95
CA ARG A 176 6.62 -4.21 15.73
C ARG A 176 6.18 -5.48 15.01
N MET A 177 5.77 -6.48 15.78
CA MET A 177 5.70 -7.86 15.31
C MET A 177 4.31 -8.47 15.51
N LEU A 178 3.83 -9.24 14.53
CA LEU A 178 2.65 -10.09 14.67
C LEU A 178 3.03 -11.53 14.98
N ASN A 179 2.22 -12.19 15.82
CA ASN A 179 2.40 -13.59 16.18
C ASN A 179 1.22 -14.39 15.66
N HIS A 180 1.50 -15.50 14.99
CA HIS A 180 0.50 -16.43 14.48
C HIS A 180 0.50 -17.69 15.32
N TRP A 181 -0.67 -18.15 15.73
CA TRP A 181 -0.82 -19.40 16.49
C TRP A 181 -1.14 -20.56 15.56
N ASP A 182 -0.32 -20.70 14.51
CA ASP A 182 -0.60 -21.54 13.36
C ASP A 182 0.14 -22.87 13.45
N ASN A 183 -0.59 -23.96 13.25
CA ASN A 183 -0.06 -25.32 13.26
C ASN A 183 0.35 -25.77 11.84
N LEU A 184 1.19 -26.80 11.76
CA LEU A 184 1.68 -27.38 10.50
C LEU A 184 0.57 -27.86 9.57
N ASN A 185 -0.50 -28.41 10.14
CA ASN A 185 -1.69 -28.88 9.41
C ASN A 185 -2.64 -27.73 9.03
N ARG A 186 -2.19 -26.47 9.18
CA ARG A 186 -2.91 -25.23 8.86
C ARG A 186 -4.13 -24.93 9.75
N THR A 187 -4.35 -25.66 10.84
CA THR A 187 -5.27 -25.18 11.88
C THR A 187 -4.63 -24.04 12.66
N VAL A 188 -5.46 -23.15 13.21
CA VAL A 188 -5.01 -22.00 13.99
C VAL A 188 -5.57 -22.13 15.40
N GLU A 189 -4.69 -22.19 16.39
CA GLU A 189 -5.10 -22.21 17.79
C GLU A 189 -5.68 -20.83 18.16
N ARG A 190 -6.91 -20.84 18.68
CA ARG A 190 -7.73 -19.62 18.88
C ARG A 190 -7.96 -18.83 17.59
N GLY A 191 -7.95 -19.49 16.43
CA GLY A 191 -8.28 -18.88 15.14
C GLY A 191 -9.77 -18.89 14.84
N TYR A 192 -10.29 -17.73 14.42
CA TYR A 192 -11.71 -17.53 14.07
C TYR A 192 -11.91 -17.06 12.63
N SER A 193 -10.85 -17.01 11.82
CA SER A 193 -10.82 -16.44 10.47
C SER A 193 -10.42 -17.46 9.40
N GLY A 194 -10.63 -18.75 9.67
CA GLY A 194 -10.30 -19.86 8.77
C GLY A 194 -8.92 -20.46 9.03
N SER A 195 -8.39 -21.18 8.04
CA SER A 195 -7.11 -21.87 8.12
C SER A 195 -5.92 -20.91 8.01
N SER A 196 -4.77 -21.35 8.50
CA SER A 196 -3.48 -20.69 8.29
C SER A 196 -3.28 -20.34 6.82
N ILE A 197 -2.83 -19.11 6.57
CA ILE A 197 -2.48 -18.65 5.23
C ILE A 197 -1.25 -19.39 4.71
N TRP A 198 -0.33 -19.80 5.60
CA TRP A 198 0.89 -20.52 5.26
C TRP A 198 0.56 -21.93 4.76
N ASN A 199 0.64 -22.13 3.44
CA ASN A 199 0.37 -23.43 2.84
C ASN A 199 1.68 -24.22 2.72
N TRP A 200 2.11 -24.78 3.85
CA TRP A 200 3.38 -25.52 3.95
C TRP A 200 3.52 -26.66 2.94
N HIS A 201 2.42 -27.26 2.49
CA HIS A 201 2.44 -28.38 1.53
C HIS A 201 2.80 -27.95 0.11
N THR A 202 2.50 -26.72 -0.28
CA THR A 202 2.81 -26.21 -1.63
C THR A 202 4.11 -25.44 -1.68
N LEU A 203 4.61 -24.97 -0.53
CA LEU A 203 5.90 -24.30 -0.44
C LEU A 203 7.07 -25.28 -0.61
N PRO A 204 8.19 -24.86 -1.21
CA PRO A 204 8.42 -23.57 -1.88
C PRO A 204 7.89 -23.51 -3.32
N GLY A 205 7.35 -24.61 -3.86
CA GLY A 205 7.00 -24.74 -5.28
C GLY A 205 5.89 -23.79 -5.77
N TYR A 206 5.04 -23.31 -4.88
CA TYR A 206 4.01 -22.31 -5.18
C TYR A 206 3.99 -21.21 -4.11
N ILE A 207 4.14 -19.97 -4.56
CA ILE A 207 4.04 -18.75 -3.75
C ILE A 207 2.64 -18.15 -3.97
N ASP A 208 1.76 -18.32 -2.99
CA ASP A 208 0.41 -17.74 -3.06
C ASP A 208 0.49 -16.22 -3.06
N PRO A 209 -0.17 -15.50 -4.00
CA PRO A 209 -0.19 -14.04 -4.01
C PRO A 209 -0.64 -13.41 -2.68
N ARG A 210 -1.44 -14.14 -1.88
CA ARG A 210 -1.84 -13.71 -0.53
C ARG A 210 -0.66 -13.46 0.41
N TYR A 211 0.50 -14.06 0.20
CA TYR A 211 1.71 -13.79 1.00
C TYR A 211 2.21 -12.36 0.78
N ILE A 212 2.16 -11.90 -0.47
CA ILE A 212 2.53 -10.54 -0.84
C ILE A 212 1.49 -9.57 -0.28
N ASP A 213 0.20 -9.90 -0.38
CA ASP A 213 -0.88 -9.05 0.15
C ASP A 213 -0.84 -8.95 1.68
N TYR A 214 -0.51 -10.05 2.37
CA TYR A 214 -0.25 -10.06 3.81
C TYR A 214 0.93 -9.14 4.17
N ALA A 215 2.06 -9.25 3.46
CA ALA A 215 3.22 -8.39 3.69
C ALA A 215 2.88 -6.92 3.44
N ARG A 216 2.09 -6.64 2.40
CA ARG A 216 1.62 -5.29 2.04
C ARG A 216 0.76 -4.69 3.15
N ALA A 217 -0.21 -5.45 3.67
CA ALA A 217 -1.06 -5.00 4.77
C ALA A 217 -0.23 -4.66 6.02
N ASN A 218 0.69 -5.54 6.41
CA ASN A 218 1.57 -5.32 7.56
C ASN A 218 2.49 -4.10 7.37
N ALA A 219 3.13 -3.97 6.22
CA ALA A 219 4.00 -2.84 5.90
C ALA A 219 3.23 -1.50 5.92
N SER A 220 1.95 -1.49 5.52
CA SER A 220 1.12 -0.27 5.48
C SER A 220 0.89 0.40 6.83
N ILE A 221 0.98 -0.40 7.91
CA ILE A 221 0.89 0.04 9.31
C ILE A 221 2.23 -0.04 10.04
N GLY A 222 3.32 -0.32 9.31
CA GLY A 222 4.68 -0.30 9.84
C GLY A 222 5.10 -1.56 10.61
N ILE A 223 4.33 -2.66 10.59
CA ILE A 223 4.79 -3.93 11.17
C ILE A 223 6.05 -4.40 10.42
N ASN A 224 7.10 -4.77 11.16
CA ASN A 224 8.42 -5.13 10.63
C ASN A 224 8.90 -6.53 11.01
N GLY A 225 8.02 -7.35 11.59
CA GLY A 225 8.33 -8.74 11.89
C GLY A 225 7.08 -9.60 11.99
N THR A 226 7.25 -10.90 11.79
CA THR A 226 6.17 -11.87 12.01
C THR A 226 6.72 -13.20 12.50
N VAL A 227 6.03 -13.79 13.49
CA VAL A 227 6.24 -15.18 13.93
C VAL A 227 5.18 -16.03 13.24
N LEU A 228 5.61 -16.95 12.38
CA LEU A 228 4.72 -17.71 11.49
C LEU A 228 4.00 -18.88 12.19
N THR A 229 4.47 -19.29 13.35
CA THR A 229 4.15 -20.59 13.95
C THR A 229 3.66 -20.47 15.38
N ASN A 230 2.84 -21.44 15.79
CA ASN A 230 2.30 -21.51 17.14
C ASN A 230 3.38 -21.51 18.24
N VAL A 231 3.03 -20.89 19.37
CA VAL A 231 3.83 -20.88 20.61
C VAL A 231 3.89 -22.26 21.25
N ASN A 232 2.85 -23.08 21.05
CA ASN A 232 2.91 -24.53 21.25
C ASN A 232 3.74 -25.17 20.12
N ALA A 233 5.05 -24.95 20.20
CA ALA A 233 5.97 -25.07 19.08
C ALA A 233 6.12 -26.51 18.56
N ASN A 234 6.42 -26.64 17.27
CA ASN A 234 6.75 -27.91 16.64
C ASN A 234 8.17 -27.86 16.06
N ALA A 235 9.04 -28.75 16.54
CA ALA A 235 10.46 -28.80 16.14
C ALA A 235 10.68 -29.05 14.63
N THR A 236 9.67 -29.58 13.93
CA THR A 236 9.72 -29.79 12.48
C THR A 236 10.08 -28.52 11.71
N PHE A 237 9.67 -27.34 12.19
CA PHE A 237 9.99 -26.06 11.54
C PHE A 237 11.50 -25.76 11.49
N LEU A 238 12.31 -26.40 12.33
CA LEU A 238 13.76 -26.25 12.37
C LEU A 238 14.51 -27.25 11.49
N THR A 239 13.80 -28.18 10.85
CA THR A 239 14.41 -29.14 9.92
C THR A 239 14.80 -28.45 8.60
N PRO A 240 15.82 -28.96 7.88
CA PRO A 240 16.24 -28.37 6.59
C PRO A 240 15.10 -28.18 5.59
N ASP A 241 14.21 -29.17 5.46
CA ASP A 241 13.09 -29.13 4.50
C ASP A 241 12.10 -28.00 4.82
N TYR A 242 11.83 -27.75 6.10
CA TYR A 242 10.94 -26.66 6.51
C TYR A 242 11.63 -25.30 6.50
N LEU A 243 12.93 -25.24 6.77
CA LEU A 243 13.70 -24.00 6.64
C LEU A 243 13.70 -23.49 5.19
N ILE A 244 13.70 -24.38 4.19
CA ILE A 244 13.51 -24.00 2.78
C ILE A 244 12.13 -23.35 2.55
N LYS A 245 11.07 -23.89 3.16
CA LYS A 245 9.71 -23.34 3.05
C LYS A 245 9.59 -22.00 3.76
N VAL A 246 10.20 -21.85 4.94
CA VAL A 246 10.26 -20.58 5.68
C VAL A 246 11.06 -19.54 4.89
N LYS A 247 12.18 -19.93 4.28
CA LYS A 247 12.97 -19.04 3.41
C LYS A 247 12.19 -18.55 2.19
N ALA A 248 11.26 -19.33 1.66
CA ALA A 248 10.41 -18.89 0.56
C ALA A 248 9.39 -17.81 0.97
N LEU A 249 9.07 -17.70 2.27
CA LEU A 249 8.21 -16.65 2.81
C LEU A 249 8.97 -15.40 3.28
N ALA A 250 10.28 -15.53 3.56
CA ALA A 250 11.14 -14.46 4.06
C ALA A 250 11.74 -13.61 2.93
#